data_AF-A0A947K8B6-F1
#
_entry.id   AF-A0A947K8B6-F1
#
_cell.length_a   1.000
_cell.length_b   1.000
_cell.length_c   1.000
_cell.angle_alpha   90.00
_cell.angle_beta   90.00
_cell.angle_gamma   90.00
#
_symmetry.space_group_name_H-M   'P 1'
#
loop_
_entity.id
_entity.type
_entity.pdbx_description
1 polymer ?
#
loop_
_entity_poly.entity_id
_entity_poly.type
_entity_poly.pdbx_seq_one_letter_code
_entity_poly.pdbx_strand_id
1 'polypeptide(L)'
;MINRTVLLPLMVAVFFFIGNSNSALAGTNCLSNGCHAKLTATKYLHGPVAAEMADVKACEMCHQPTGPACTKVKGGTFTLKSKGMCTLCHDKGTGTQHSKKQVEGKCLTCHDPHGSDVSPHMLRASRKELLKK
;
A
#
# COMPACT_ATOMS: atom_id res chain seq x y z
N MET A 1 -76.92 12.03 8.19
CA MET A 1 -76.44 12.52 9.51
C MET A 1 -74.93 12.50 9.48
N ILE A 2 -74.33 13.64 9.80
CA ILE A 2 -72.91 13.98 9.63
C ILE A 2 -72.12 13.24 10.71
N ASN A 3 -71.07 12.50 10.34
CA ASN A 3 -69.98 12.27 11.29
C ASN A 3 -68.63 12.48 10.59
N ARG A 4 -68.12 13.70 10.78
CA ARG A 4 -66.74 14.09 10.54
C ARG A 4 -65.91 13.51 11.67
N THR A 5 -64.96 12.62 11.37
CA THR A 5 -63.84 12.38 12.27
C THR A 5 -62.58 12.01 11.49
N VAL A 6 -61.79 13.06 11.26
CA VAL A 6 -60.34 13.10 11.42
C VAL A 6 -59.51 12.24 10.46
N LEU A 7 -59.25 12.88 9.32
CA LEU A 7 -57.94 12.86 8.66
C LEU A 7 -56.86 13.31 9.67
N LEU A 8 -55.99 12.42 10.12
CA LEU A 8 -54.71 12.79 10.73
C LEU A 8 -53.61 12.01 9.98
N PRO A 9 -52.80 12.67 9.12
CA PRO A 9 -51.61 12.05 8.59
C PRO A 9 -50.64 11.97 9.77
N LEU A 10 -50.37 10.76 10.25
CA LEU A 10 -49.27 10.54 11.18
C LEU A 10 -48.01 10.91 10.39
N MET A 11 -47.51 12.12 10.65
CA MET A 11 -46.31 12.67 10.04
C MET A 11 -45.20 11.64 10.22
N VAL A 12 -44.85 10.97 9.12
CA VAL A 12 -43.54 10.38 8.96
C VAL A 12 -42.60 11.57 8.96
N ALA A 13 -42.14 11.95 10.16
CA ALA A 13 -40.98 12.80 10.32
C ALA A 13 -39.80 11.96 9.80
N VAL A 14 -39.65 11.95 8.48
CA VAL A 14 -38.39 11.66 7.82
C VAL A 14 -37.48 12.76 8.33
N PHE A 15 -36.79 12.50 9.44
CA PHE A 15 -35.57 13.19 9.77
C PHE A 15 -34.64 12.91 8.61
N PHE A 16 -34.70 13.80 7.63
CA PHE A 16 -33.68 13.98 6.62
C PHE A 16 -32.44 14.40 7.43
N PHE A 17 -31.71 13.39 7.94
CA PHE A 17 -30.34 13.56 8.32
C PHE A 17 -29.64 13.95 7.02
N ILE A 18 -29.57 15.26 6.78
CA ILE A 18 -28.63 15.86 5.84
C ILE A 18 -27.26 15.52 6.43
N GLY A 19 -26.77 14.32 6.10
CA GLY A 19 -25.42 13.91 6.35
C GLY A 19 -24.54 14.86 5.56
N ASN A 20 -24.00 15.86 6.25
CA ASN A 20 -23.02 16.76 5.69
C ASN A 20 -21.70 16.00 5.54
N SER A 21 -21.60 15.16 4.53
CA SER A 21 -20.39 14.38 4.21
C SER A 21 -19.38 15.25 3.48
N ASN A 22 -18.92 16.32 4.13
CA ASN A 22 -17.71 17.05 3.73
C ASN A 22 -16.50 16.53 4.51
N SER A 23 -16.35 15.21 4.59
CA SER A 23 -15.05 14.62 4.88
C SER A 23 -14.29 14.54 3.57
N ALA A 24 -13.44 15.54 3.31
CA ALA A 24 -12.38 15.35 2.33
C ALA A 24 -11.61 14.09 2.75
N LEU A 25 -11.75 12.98 2.02
CA LEU A 25 -11.09 11.73 2.36
C LEU A 25 -9.59 11.98 2.45
N ALA A 26 -9.07 12.07 3.67
CA ALA A 26 -7.68 11.76 3.92
C ALA A 26 -7.48 10.33 3.42
N GLY A 27 -6.47 10.11 2.58
CA GLY A 27 -6.20 8.79 2.04
C GLY A 27 -6.09 7.78 3.18
N THR A 28 -6.85 6.68 3.12
CA THR A 28 -6.88 5.64 4.15
C THR A 28 -5.58 4.83 4.16
N ASN A 29 -4.86 4.85 3.04
CA ASN A 29 -3.65 4.09 2.77
C ASN A 29 -2.72 4.82 1.79
N CYS A 30 -1.57 4.24 1.48
CA CYS A 30 -0.55 4.88 0.65
C CYS A 30 -0.91 4.93 -0.85
N LEU A 31 -1.92 4.18 -1.31
CA LEU A 31 -2.37 4.10 -2.70
C LEU A 31 -3.67 4.89 -2.94
N SER A 32 -4.24 5.48 -1.89
CA SER A 32 -5.52 6.16 -1.93
C SER A 32 -5.57 7.23 -3.01
N ASN A 33 -6.70 7.28 -3.72
CA ASN A 33 -6.95 8.22 -4.82
C ASN A 33 -5.89 8.16 -5.95
N GLY A 34 -5.13 7.07 -6.05
CA GLY A 34 -4.14 6.85 -7.09
C GLY A 34 -2.80 7.58 -6.90
N CYS A 35 -2.58 8.31 -5.80
CA CYS A 35 -1.39 9.16 -5.62
C CYS A 35 -0.06 8.41 -5.77
N HIS A 36 0.04 7.16 -5.30
CA HIS A 36 1.23 6.32 -5.48
C HIS A 36 0.96 5.03 -6.29
N ALA A 37 -0.06 5.02 -7.15
CA ALA A 37 -0.42 3.86 -7.97
C ALA A 37 0.75 3.33 -8.84
N LYS A 38 1.74 4.17 -9.13
CA LYS A 38 2.94 3.74 -9.86
C LYS A 38 3.77 2.69 -9.10
N LEU A 39 3.73 2.69 -7.76
CA LEU A 39 4.47 1.70 -6.95
C LEU A 39 3.93 0.27 -7.13
N THR A 40 2.68 0.13 -7.56
CA THR A 40 2.03 -1.14 -7.86
C THR A 40 1.90 -1.42 -9.35
N ALA A 41 2.45 -0.56 -10.21
CA ALA A 41 2.33 -0.68 -11.66
C ALA A 41 3.50 -1.45 -12.28
N THR A 42 3.77 -2.67 -11.80
CA THR A 42 4.81 -3.56 -12.36
C THR A 42 4.24 -4.95 -12.62
N LYS A 43 4.82 -5.66 -13.60
CA LYS A 43 4.38 -7.01 -14.00
C LYS A 43 4.49 -8.03 -12.86
N TYR A 44 5.56 -7.96 -12.08
CA TYR A 44 5.80 -8.84 -10.95
C TYR A 44 5.85 -7.98 -9.68
N LEU A 45 4.77 -8.02 -8.90
CA LEU A 45 4.67 -7.28 -7.64
C LEU A 45 5.15 -8.11 -6.47
N HIS A 46 5.81 -7.43 -5.54
CA HIS A 46 6.15 -8.04 -4.27
C HIS A 46 4.88 -8.20 -3.44
N GLY A 47 4.70 -9.37 -2.81
CA GLY A 47 3.48 -9.72 -2.06
C GLY A 47 3.03 -8.65 -1.05
N PRO A 48 3.92 -8.14 -0.18
CA PRO A 48 3.57 -7.05 0.74
C PRO A 48 3.08 -5.78 0.04
N VAL A 49 3.61 -5.44 -1.14
CA VAL A 49 3.14 -4.27 -1.91
C VAL A 49 1.78 -4.53 -2.54
N ALA A 50 1.53 -5.74 -3.04
CA ALA A 50 0.22 -6.14 -3.53
C ALA A 50 -0.85 -6.13 -2.42
N ALA A 51 -0.48 -6.45 -1.17
CA ALA A 51 -1.40 -6.44 -0.04
C ALA A 51 -1.97 -5.04 0.27
N GLU A 52 -1.23 -3.97 -0.03
CA GLU A 52 -1.73 -2.59 0.08
C GLU A 52 -2.93 -2.32 -0.85
N MET A 53 -2.96 -2.97 -2.02
CA MET A 53 -4.12 -2.89 -2.93
C MET A 53 -5.37 -3.56 -2.36
N ALA A 54 -5.21 -4.43 -1.37
CA ALA A 54 -6.28 -5.07 -0.61
C ALA A 54 -6.56 -4.35 0.72
N ASP A 55 -6.18 -3.07 0.83
CA ASP A 55 -6.37 -2.21 2.00
C ASP A 55 -5.70 -2.72 3.29
N VAL A 56 -4.66 -3.54 3.15
CA VAL A 56 -3.75 -3.87 4.25
C VAL A 56 -2.69 -2.78 4.30
N LYS A 57 -2.44 -2.15 5.46
CA LYS A 57 -1.38 -1.14 5.64
C LYS A 57 0.03 -1.74 5.57
N ALA A 58 0.36 -2.34 4.44
CA ALA A 58 1.53 -3.17 4.23
C ALA A 58 2.77 -2.36 3.85
N CYS A 59 2.60 -1.11 3.37
CA CYS A 59 3.73 -0.19 3.22
C CYS A 59 4.49 0.00 4.54
N GLU A 60 3.77 0.03 5.66
CA GLU A 60 4.36 0.18 7.00
C GLU A 60 5.11 -1.07 7.46
N MET A 61 5.00 -2.22 6.79
CA MET A 61 5.80 -3.41 7.11
C MET A 61 7.28 -3.14 6.87
N CYS A 62 7.59 -2.32 5.87
CA CYS A 62 8.95 -1.94 5.49
C CYS A 62 9.27 -0.48 5.81
N HIS A 63 8.32 0.42 5.66
CA HIS A 63 8.52 1.84 5.92
C HIS A 63 8.08 2.25 7.32
N GLN A 64 8.81 3.17 7.92
CA GLN A 64 8.44 3.82 9.18
C GLN A 64 8.24 5.30 8.92
N PRO A 65 7.06 5.87 9.23
CA PRO A 65 6.87 7.30 9.23
C PRO A 65 7.81 7.96 10.25
N THR A 66 8.56 8.97 9.82
CA THR A 66 9.54 9.68 10.67
C THR A 66 9.38 11.20 10.65
N GLY A 67 8.37 11.70 9.94
CA GLY A 67 8.11 13.13 9.85
C GLY A 67 6.66 13.42 9.45
N PRO A 68 6.40 14.58 8.80
CA PRO A 68 5.04 14.99 8.46
C PRO A 68 4.31 13.96 7.61
N ALA A 69 3.02 13.81 7.88
CA ALA A 69 2.11 13.03 7.04
C ALA A 69 2.03 13.62 5.62
N CYS A 70 1.62 12.79 4.66
CA CYS A 70 1.40 13.25 3.30
C CYS A 70 0.23 14.24 3.22
N THR A 71 0.29 15.13 2.24
CA THR A 71 -0.81 16.00 1.83
C THR A 71 -1.14 15.70 0.36
N LYS A 72 -2.20 16.34 -0.16
CA LYS A 72 -2.59 16.20 -1.58
C LYS A 72 -1.47 16.57 -2.57
N VAL A 73 -0.51 17.39 -2.13
CA VAL A 73 0.54 17.95 -3.01
C VAL A 73 1.96 17.57 -2.58
N LYS A 74 2.12 16.93 -1.41
CA LYS A 74 3.42 16.59 -0.86
C LYS A 74 3.42 15.21 -0.22
N GLY A 75 4.38 14.37 -0.61
CA GLY A 75 4.59 13.07 0.02
C GLY A 75 4.95 13.19 1.51
N GLY A 76 4.57 12.18 2.28
CA GLY A 76 4.96 12.06 3.68
C GLY A 76 6.43 11.71 3.85
N THR A 77 6.96 11.85 5.06
CA THR A 77 8.35 11.49 5.36
C THR A 77 8.43 10.13 6.03
N PHE A 78 9.20 9.23 5.42
CA PHE A 78 9.38 7.87 5.91
C PHE A 78 10.80 7.35 5.63
N THR A 79 11.23 6.37 6.42
CA THR A 79 12.50 5.66 6.26
C THR A 79 12.26 4.15 6.15
N LEU A 80 13.26 3.38 5.73
CA LEU A 80 13.20 1.92 5.85
C LEU A 80 13.44 1.53 7.32
N LYS A 81 12.62 0.64 7.86
CA LYS A 81 12.70 0.15 9.24
C LYS A 81 14.07 -0.47 9.58
N SER A 82 14.63 -1.30 8.68
CA SER A 82 15.99 -1.85 8.82
C SER A 82 16.51 -2.41 7.49
N LYS A 83 17.83 -2.39 7.28
CA LYS A 83 18.46 -3.01 6.10
C LYS A 83 18.33 -4.55 6.09
N GLY A 84 18.12 -5.16 7.26
CA GLY A 84 18.02 -6.60 7.45
C GLY A 84 16.59 -7.17 7.41
N MET A 85 15.54 -6.32 7.32
CA MET A 85 14.15 -6.78 7.45
C MET A 85 13.75 -7.88 6.46
N CYS A 86 14.44 -7.96 5.32
CA CYS A 86 14.18 -8.95 4.29
C CYS A 86 14.24 -10.38 4.85
N THR A 87 15.15 -10.64 5.80
CA THR A 87 15.34 -11.97 6.39
C THR A 87 14.29 -12.33 7.43
N LEU A 88 13.44 -11.38 7.87
CA LEU A 88 12.32 -11.66 8.77
C LEU A 88 11.31 -12.61 8.14
N CYS A 89 11.10 -12.49 6.83
CA CYS A 89 10.24 -13.40 6.07
C CYS A 89 11.03 -14.33 5.15
N HIS A 90 12.28 -13.99 4.81
CA HIS A 90 13.12 -14.75 3.89
C HIS A 90 14.44 -15.18 4.54
N ASP A 91 14.37 -15.98 5.61
CA ASP A 91 15.49 -16.53 6.38
C ASP A 91 16.69 -16.96 5.50
N LYS A 92 16.44 -17.83 4.51
CA LYS A 92 17.49 -18.40 3.64
C LYS A 92 17.66 -17.65 2.31
N GLY A 93 17.02 -16.49 2.18
CA GLY A 93 16.71 -15.89 0.88
C GLY A 93 15.60 -16.69 0.16
N THR A 94 14.87 -16.04 -0.74
CA THR A 94 13.78 -16.68 -1.51
C THR A 94 14.26 -17.63 -2.60
N GLY A 95 15.57 -17.91 -2.70
CA GLY A 95 16.15 -18.71 -3.75
C GLY A 95 17.44 -19.41 -3.34
N THR A 96 17.74 -20.53 -3.99
CA THR A 96 18.90 -21.41 -3.74
C THR A 96 20.24 -20.84 -4.23
N GLN A 97 20.23 -19.65 -4.83
CA GLN A 97 21.36 -19.09 -5.59
C GLN A 97 22.11 -17.97 -4.86
N HIS A 98 21.74 -17.68 -3.61
CA HIS A 98 22.44 -16.73 -2.77
C HIS A 98 23.56 -17.44 -2.01
N SER A 99 24.83 -17.08 -2.25
CA SER A 99 25.87 -17.45 -1.30
C SER A 99 25.69 -16.59 -0.04
N LYS A 100 25.61 -17.21 1.15
CA LYS A 100 25.35 -16.51 2.43
C LYS A 100 26.22 -15.25 2.63
N LYS A 101 27.48 -15.31 2.16
CA LYS A 101 28.49 -14.26 2.32
C LYS A 101 28.29 -13.03 1.40
N GLN A 102 27.54 -13.15 0.30
CA GLN A 102 27.41 -12.06 -0.68
C GLN A 102 26.18 -11.17 -0.47
N VAL A 103 25.14 -11.65 0.25
CA VAL A 103 23.80 -11.02 0.20
C VAL A 103 23.37 -10.39 1.53
N GLU A 104 24.15 -10.56 2.59
CA GLU A 104 23.83 -10.00 3.91
C GLU A 104 23.67 -8.48 3.86
N GLY A 105 22.44 -8.01 4.05
CA GLY A 105 22.07 -6.58 3.97
C GLY A 105 22.17 -5.95 2.57
N LYS A 106 22.43 -6.74 1.52
CA LYS A 106 22.65 -6.26 0.13
C LYS A 106 21.54 -6.65 -0.85
N CYS A 107 20.40 -7.14 -0.36
CA CYS A 107 19.27 -7.60 -1.18
C CYS A 107 18.87 -6.57 -2.26
N LEU A 108 18.80 -5.29 -1.89
CA LEU A 108 18.34 -4.21 -2.75
C LEU A 108 19.32 -3.82 -3.87
N THR A 109 20.52 -4.40 -3.89
CA THR A 109 21.50 -4.21 -4.97
C THR A 109 20.98 -4.79 -6.27
N CYS A 110 20.33 -5.95 -6.18
CA CYS A 110 19.80 -6.69 -7.31
C CYS A 110 18.27 -6.72 -7.34
N HIS A 111 17.63 -6.61 -6.18
CA HIS A 111 16.18 -6.69 -6.05
C HIS A 111 15.52 -5.31 -5.90
N ASP A 112 14.33 -5.17 -6.49
CA ASP A 112 13.42 -4.08 -6.19
C ASP A 112 12.39 -4.54 -5.14
N PRO A 113 12.22 -3.82 -4.01
CA PRO A 113 11.33 -4.24 -2.94
C PRO A 113 9.85 -4.04 -3.27
N HIS A 114 9.52 -3.27 -4.32
CA HIS A 114 8.14 -3.04 -4.75
C HIS A 114 7.74 -3.94 -5.91
N GLY A 115 8.55 -3.97 -6.97
CA GLY A 115 8.09 -4.38 -8.29
C GLY A 115 9.20 -4.61 -9.31
N SER A 116 9.04 -5.57 -10.20
CA SER A 116 9.89 -5.71 -11.39
C SER A 116 9.06 -6.04 -12.62
N ASP A 117 9.43 -5.45 -13.75
CA ASP A 117 8.92 -5.86 -15.07
C ASP A 117 9.78 -6.95 -15.72
N VAL A 118 10.98 -7.18 -15.18
CA VAL A 118 12.02 -8.02 -15.81
C VAL A 118 11.94 -9.47 -15.36
N SER A 119 11.64 -9.71 -14.09
CA SER A 119 11.74 -11.05 -13.49
C SER A 119 10.75 -11.26 -12.35
N PRO A 120 10.16 -12.46 -12.22
CA PRO A 120 9.33 -12.83 -11.08
C PRO A 120 10.11 -12.86 -9.75
N HIS A 121 11.44 -12.80 -9.81
CA HIS A 121 12.31 -12.66 -8.65
C HIS A 121 12.63 -11.21 -8.31
N MET A 122 11.84 -10.25 -8.80
CA MET A 122 11.97 -8.84 -8.43
C MET A 122 13.31 -8.22 -8.82
N LEU A 123 13.95 -8.70 -9.89
CA LEU A 123 15.27 -8.22 -10.28
C LEU A 123 15.18 -6.84 -10.93
N ARG A 124 16.12 -5.93 -10.60
CA ARG A 124 16.21 -4.59 -11.19
C ARG A 124 16.65 -4.59 -12.66
N ALA A 125 17.28 -5.68 -13.11
CA ALA A 125 17.73 -5.90 -14.48
C ALA A 125 17.79 -7.42 -14.76
N SER A 126 18.09 -7.82 -15.99
CA SER A 126 18.23 -9.24 -16.28
C SER A 126 19.40 -9.83 -15.47
N ARG A 127 19.31 -11.12 -15.14
CA ARG A 127 20.38 -11.83 -14.43
C ARG A 127 21.73 -11.69 -15.13
N LYS A 128 21.73 -11.77 -16.46
CA LYS A 128 22.96 -11.65 -17.27
C LYS A 128 23.62 -10.28 -17.11
N GLU A 129 22.84 -9.23 -16.93
CA GLU A 129 23.37 -7.88 -16.70
C GLU A 129 23.87 -7.69 -15.27
N LEU A 130 23.15 -8.23 -14.29
CA LEU A 130 23.54 -8.13 -12.88
C LEU A 130 24.84 -8.90 -12.56
N LEU A 131 25.09 -10.03 -13.24
CA LEU A 131 26.31 -10.84 -13.05
C LEU A 131 27.58 -10.23 -13.67
N LYS A 132 27.45 -9.15 -14.44
CA LYS A 132 28.59 -8.46 -15.07
C LYS A 132 29.10 -7.27 -14.24
N LYS A 133 28.41 -6.93 -13.16
CA LYS A 133 28.75 -5.87 -12.22
C LYS A 133 29.55 -6.45 -11.05
#